data_AF-A0A396S9D4-F1
#
_entry.id   AF-A0A396S9D4-F1
#
_cell.length_a   1.000
_cell.length_b   1.000
_cell.length_c   1.000
_cell.angle_alpha   90.00
_cell.angle_beta   90.00
_cell.angle_gamma   90.00
#
_symmetry.space_group_name_H-M   'P 1'
#
loop_
_entity.id
_entity.type
_entity.pdbx_description
1 polymer ?
#
loop_
_entity_poly.entity_id
_entity_poly.type
_entity_poly.pdbx_seq_one_letter_code
_entity_poly.pdbx_strand_id
1 'polypeptide(L)'
;MGLLVIVLAAAYLLNKPSNEEKQIENADTDIQPETAPAFKQIIEPDPPKEYIGELELPIDGATGYASIEMDLKSSADDQSDTIEILEAGTGFVILEEVDDWWLIETNGKSGWVKHQFCLINLPDVIPSIIYNNTNTYSSKFVSSGKSLPGITGQALYKGKTYNERLDKEEYIVPVLYAMSKKIFLAQQFALEDDNTLVIYEGYRPYSIQQAVVKALSTLAHADQKVMAGINSYPWSTFWFIDTKVSNHQIGYAIDVSLAKIDSKTESTIGDYLIKEITKYTEYKMPTPIHELSMASATFTAPVSAKSPTDWKKAILDPDMNKPALLLQMYCTDAGLTPLASEWWHFNDLDALNSVTGNSSDGSYILSEVHSVIPL
;
A
#
# COMPACT_ATOMS: atom_id res chain seq x y z
N MET A 1 19.43 51.85 -52.26
CA MET A 1 20.28 51.90 -51.06
C MET A 1 20.31 50.50 -50.48
N GLY A 2 21.35 49.68 -50.58
CA GLY A 2 22.67 49.78 -51.20
C GLY A 2 23.38 48.44 -50.95
N LEU A 3 24.04 47.94 -52.01
CA LEU A 3 25.25 47.09 -52.09
C LEU A 3 25.40 45.88 -51.14
N LEU A 4 25.69 44.65 -51.59
CA LEU A 4 26.93 44.17 -52.27
C LEU A 4 26.59 42.76 -52.87
N VAL A 5 26.76 42.38 -54.17
CA VAL A 5 28.01 42.15 -54.98
C VAL A 5 28.75 40.89 -54.44
N ILE A 6 29.12 39.79 -55.13
CA ILE A 6 29.46 39.38 -56.53
C ILE A 6 29.48 37.81 -56.54
N VAL A 7 28.84 37.07 -57.46
CA VAL A 7 29.26 36.51 -58.80
C VAL A 7 30.56 35.67 -58.85
N LEU A 8 30.48 34.44 -59.37
CA LEU A 8 31.30 33.76 -60.43
C LEU A 8 31.23 32.22 -60.23
N ALA A 9 30.60 31.42 -61.11
CA ALA A 9 31.00 31.00 -62.48
C ALA A 9 32.32 30.21 -62.46
N ALA A 10 32.59 29.12 -63.17
CA ALA A 10 32.02 28.30 -64.25
C ALA A 10 32.75 26.91 -64.12
N ALA A 11 32.57 25.85 -64.89
CA ALA A 11 32.29 25.72 -66.31
C ALA A 11 31.86 24.29 -66.65
N TYR A 12 30.96 24.25 -67.63
CA TYR A 12 30.65 23.17 -68.54
C TYR A 12 31.92 22.60 -69.21
N LEU A 13 31.93 21.31 -69.56
CA LEU A 13 32.38 20.84 -70.88
C LEU A 13 31.80 19.45 -71.17
N LEU A 14 30.96 19.42 -72.19
CA LEU A 14 30.48 18.24 -72.93
C LEU A 14 31.65 17.62 -73.70
N ASN A 15 31.70 16.28 -73.80
CA ASN A 15 31.99 15.65 -75.08
C ASN A 15 31.39 14.25 -75.22
N LYS A 16 30.81 14.01 -76.39
CA LYS A 16 30.07 12.83 -76.86
C LYS A 16 31.03 11.80 -77.51
N PRO A 17 30.56 10.61 -77.96
CA PRO A 17 31.23 9.33 -77.73
C PRO A 17 31.96 8.77 -78.95
N SER A 18 32.78 7.73 -78.75
CA SER A 18 33.30 6.88 -79.82
C SER A 18 33.05 5.40 -79.51
N ASN A 19 32.35 4.75 -80.42
CA ASN A 19 32.18 3.31 -80.55
C ASN A 19 33.52 2.63 -80.83
N GLU A 20 33.88 1.62 -80.05
CA GLU A 20 34.68 0.48 -80.53
C GLU A 20 34.17 -0.79 -79.85
N GLU A 21 33.65 -1.71 -80.65
CA GLU A 21 33.45 -3.11 -80.28
C GLU A 21 34.81 -3.82 -80.24
N LYS A 22 35.10 -4.52 -79.15
CA LYS A 22 35.96 -5.72 -79.17
C LYS A 22 35.56 -6.70 -78.08
N GLN A 23 35.55 -7.95 -78.52
CA GLN A 23 35.03 -9.15 -77.87
C GLN A 23 35.95 -9.75 -76.80
N ILE A 24 35.29 -10.28 -75.75
CA ILE A 24 35.55 -11.51 -74.99
C ILE A 24 36.79 -11.54 -74.07
N GLU A 25 36.53 -11.64 -72.76
CA GLU A 25 37.04 -12.76 -71.94
C GLU A 25 36.25 -12.89 -70.63
N ASN A 26 35.82 -14.12 -70.33
CA ASN A 26 35.13 -14.48 -69.10
C ASN A 26 36.10 -14.39 -67.93
N ALA A 27 35.80 -13.53 -66.96
CA ALA A 27 36.33 -13.65 -65.60
C ALA A 27 35.14 -13.93 -64.68
N ASP A 28 35.12 -15.15 -64.16
CA ASP A 28 34.29 -15.60 -63.05
C ASP A 28 34.61 -14.71 -61.84
N THR A 29 33.71 -13.81 -61.48
CA THR A 29 33.73 -13.11 -60.20
C THR A 29 32.46 -13.46 -59.44
N ASP A 30 32.67 -14.24 -58.38
CA ASP A 30 31.73 -14.60 -57.34
C ASP A 30 31.11 -13.32 -56.73
N ILE A 31 29.88 -12.99 -57.12
CA ILE A 31 29.10 -11.92 -56.51
C ILE A 31 28.35 -12.54 -55.33
N GLN A 32 28.90 -12.39 -54.12
CA GLN A 32 28.10 -12.54 -52.91
C GLN A 32 26.93 -11.54 -52.95
N PRO A 33 25.68 -11.97 -52.72
CA PRO A 33 24.58 -11.03 -52.62
C PRO A 33 24.77 -10.18 -51.36
N GLU A 34 24.97 -8.89 -51.57
CA GLU A 34 24.97 -7.88 -50.52
C GLU A 34 23.63 -7.98 -49.77
N THR A 35 23.68 -8.45 -48.53
CA THR A 35 22.52 -8.63 -47.68
C THR A 35 21.92 -7.27 -47.38
N ALA A 36 20.66 -7.08 -47.78
CA ALA A 36 19.87 -5.92 -47.40
C ALA A 36 19.94 -5.71 -45.87
N PRO A 37 20.06 -4.48 -45.37
CA PRO A 37 20.08 -4.23 -43.93
C PRO A 37 18.78 -4.77 -43.32
N ALA A 38 18.93 -5.68 -42.36
CA ALA A 38 17.81 -6.21 -41.61
C ALA A 38 17.04 -5.03 -41.01
N PHE A 39 15.78 -4.86 -41.42
CA PHE A 39 14.84 -4.00 -40.70
C PHE A 39 14.83 -4.49 -39.25
N LYS A 40 15.40 -3.70 -38.34
CA LYS A 40 15.12 -3.86 -36.92
C LYS A 40 13.61 -3.62 -36.79
N GLN A 41 12.88 -4.71 -36.61
CA GLN A 41 11.48 -4.64 -36.24
C GLN A 41 11.43 -3.81 -34.97
N ILE A 42 10.84 -2.63 -35.06
CA ILE A 42 10.51 -1.84 -33.88
C ILE A 42 9.45 -2.69 -33.19
N ILE A 43 9.86 -3.40 -32.14
CA ILE A 43 8.91 -4.08 -31.26
C ILE A 43 8.22 -2.92 -30.55
N GLU A 44 7.01 -2.58 -31.00
CA GLU A 44 6.14 -1.71 -30.22
C GLU A 44 5.92 -2.39 -28.86
N PRO A 45 6.06 -1.66 -27.74
CA PRO A 45 5.79 -2.24 -26.44
C PRO A 45 4.36 -2.78 -26.43
N ASP A 46 4.16 -3.94 -25.81
CA ASP A 46 2.83 -4.50 -25.64
C ASP A 46 1.92 -3.47 -24.94
N PRO A 47 0.62 -3.42 -25.29
CA PRO A 47 -0.30 -2.51 -24.63
C PRO A 47 -0.35 -2.81 -23.12
N PRO A 48 -0.48 -1.79 -22.26
CA PRO A 48 -0.66 -2.00 -20.83
C PRO A 48 -1.86 -2.92 -20.56
N LYS A 49 -1.70 -3.85 -19.63
CA LYS A 49 -2.70 -4.87 -19.26
C LYS A 49 -3.34 -4.56 -17.91
N GLU A 50 -4.62 -4.87 -17.76
CA GLU A 50 -5.23 -4.95 -16.43
C GLU A 50 -4.68 -6.19 -15.70
N TYR A 51 -4.30 -6.04 -14.44
CA TYR A 51 -3.98 -7.19 -13.60
C TYR A 51 -5.26 -7.90 -13.17
N ILE A 52 -5.29 -9.23 -13.31
CA ILE A 52 -6.42 -10.07 -12.87
C ILE A 52 -5.94 -10.91 -11.68
N GLY A 53 -6.33 -10.50 -10.47
CA GLY A 53 -5.97 -11.19 -9.24
C GLY A 53 -6.80 -10.71 -8.05
N GLU A 54 -6.35 -11.05 -6.84
CA GLU A 54 -7.00 -10.67 -5.57
C GLU A 54 -6.55 -9.29 -5.06
N LEU A 55 -5.88 -8.51 -5.91
CA LEU A 55 -5.25 -7.20 -5.67
C LEU A 55 -5.29 -6.37 -6.98
N GLU A 56 -4.88 -5.10 -6.95
CA GLU A 56 -4.82 -4.24 -8.15
C GLU A 56 -3.53 -4.39 -8.95
N LEU A 57 -2.46 -4.82 -8.29
CA LEU A 57 -1.17 -5.14 -8.90
C LEU A 57 -0.68 -6.49 -8.37
N PRO A 58 0.17 -7.20 -9.13
CA PRO A 58 0.73 -8.45 -8.65
C PRO A 58 1.68 -8.23 -7.48
N ILE A 59 1.92 -9.26 -6.68
CA ILE A 59 2.78 -9.15 -5.49
C ILE A 59 4.27 -9.21 -5.81
N ASP A 60 4.68 -9.71 -6.98
CA ASP A 60 6.09 -9.70 -7.38
C ASP A 60 6.57 -8.24 -7.48
N GLY A 61 7.75 -7.98 -6.93
CA GLY A 61 8.29 -6.64 -6.75
C GLY A 61 7.66 -5.82 -5.62
N ALA A 62 6.64 -6.31 -4.90
CA ALA A 62 6.11 -5.59 -3.74
C ALA A 62 7.03 -5.78 -2.50
N THR A 63 7.00 -4.81 -1.60
CA THR A 63 7.65 -4.93 -0.30
C THR A 63 6.81 -5.78 0.64
N GLY A 64 7.44 -6.78 1.23
CA GLY A 64 6.92 -7.50 2.40
C GLY A 64 7.83 -7.33 3.62
N TYR A 65 7.30 -7.70 4.78
CA TYR A 65 8.03 -7.69 6.05
C TYR A 65 7.74 -8.96 6.84
N ALA A 66 8.74 -9.50 7.53
CA ALA A 66 8.55 -10.57 8.49
C ALA A 66 7.82 -10.01 9.73
N SER A 67 6.62 -10.49 10.07
CA SER A 67 5.90 -9.96 11.25
C SER A 67 6.44 -10.51 12.57
N ILE A 68 7.15 -11.63 12.51
CA ILE A 68 7.78 -12.35 13.61
C ILE A 68 9.18 -12.80 13.16
N GLU A 69 9.94 -13.44 14.04
CA GLU A 69 11.13 -14.18 13.64
C GLU A 69 10.73 -15.33 12.70
N MET A 70 11.43 -15.47 11.57
CA MET A 70 11.10 -16.46 10.54
C MET A 70 12.35 -17.15 9.98
N ASP A 71 12.24 -18.44 9.71
CA ASP A 71 13.23 -19.18 8.93
C ASP A 71 13.14 -18.79 7.45
N LEU A 72 14.24 -18.32 6.87
CA LEU A 72 14.41 -18.24 5.42
C LEU A 72 14.81 -19.62 4.90
N LYS A 73 13.88 -20.31 4.24
CA LYS A 73 14.04 -21.69 3.78
C LYS A 73 14.68 -21.78 2.39
N SER A 74 15.38 -22.87 2.12
CA SER A 74 16.00 -23.14 0.82
C SER A 74 15.03 -23.58 -0.28
N SER A 75 13.86 -24.11 0.10
CA SER A 75 12.74 -24.38 -0.80
C SER A 75 11.41 -24.10 -0.10
N ALA A 76 10.30 -24.08 -0.86
CA ALA A 76 8.94 -23.97 -0.35
C ALA A 76 8.47 -25.23 0.41
N ASP A 77 9.23 -25.64 1.43
CA ASP A 77 9.00 -26.84 2.24
C ASP A 77 9.48 -26.58 3.68
N ASP A 78 8.61 -26.88 4.65
CA ASP A 78 8.85 -26.73 6.08
C ASP A 78 10.06 -27.58 6.55
N GLN A 79 10.36 -28.68 5.85
CA GLN A 79 11.47 -29.59 6.15
C GLN A 79 12.79 -29.22 5.46
N SER A 80 12.81 -28.18 4.62
CA SER A 80 14.02 -27.76 3.92
C SER A 80 15.00 -27.03 4.85
N ASP A 81 16.25 -26.95 4.41
CA ASP A 81 17.31 -26.29 5.18
C ASP A 81 17.01 -24.80 5.35
N THR A 82 17.24 -24.29 6.56
CA THR A 82 17.19 -22.85 6.86
C THR A 82 18.49 -22.18 6.39
N ILE A 83 18.38 -21.23 5.47
CA ILE A 83 19.49 -20.41 4.95
C ILE A 83 19.88 -19.34 5.98
N GLU A 84 18.89 -18.70 6.59
CA GLU A 84 19.04 -17.58 7.52
C GLU A 84 17.81 -17.45 8.42
N ILE A 85 17.95 -16.78 9.55
CA ILE A 85 16.83 -16.36 10.40
C ILE A 85 16.57 -14.88 10.13
N LEU A 86 15.35 -14.54 9.75
CA LEU A 86 14.89 -13.17 9.60
C LEU A 86 14.35 -12.68 10.94
N GLU A 87 14.86 -11.55 11.44
CA GLU A 87 14.28 -10.89 12.62
C GLU A 87 12.92 -10.27 12.27
N ALA A 88 12.05 -10.14 13.27
CA ALA A 88 10.77 -9.44 13.10
C ALA A 88 11.00 -7.99 12.63
N GLY A 89 10.26 -7.57 11.62
CA GLY A 89 10.39 -6.29 10.94
C GLY A 89 11.39 -6.27 9.79
N THR A 90 12.11 -7.38 9.51
CA THR A 90 12.99 -7.47 8.34
C THR A 90 12.19 -7.29 7.05
N GLY A 91 12.54 -6.27 6.27
CA GLY A 91 11.97 -6.00 4.96
C GLY A 91 12.60 -6.84 3.86
N PHE A 92 11.82 -7.12 2.83
CA PHE A 92 12.24 -7.88 1.65
C PHE A 92 11.40 -7.51 0.43
N VAL A 93 11.92 -7.84 -0.75
CA VAL A 93 11.15 -7.82 -2.00
C VAL A 93 10.58 -9.22 -2.25
N ILE A 94 9.32 -9.30 -2.65
CA ILE A 94 8.66 -10.55 -3.02
C ILE A 94 8.99 -10.84 -4.49
N LEU A 95 9.41 -12.07 -4.79
CA LEU A 95 9.78 -12.49 -6.14
C LEU A 95 8.74 -13.43 -6.77
N GLU A 96 8.14 -14.32 -5.98
CA GLU A 96 7.20 -15.33 -6.45
C GLU A 96 6.32 -15.83 -5.29
N GLU A 97 5.09 -16.26 -5.58
CA GLU A 97 4.23 -17.00 -4.64
C GLU A 97 3.94 -18.40 -5.16
N VAL A 98 4.15 -19.41 -4.30
CA VAL A 98 3.79 -20.80 -4.55
C VAL A 98 3.12 -21.35 -3.30
N ASP A 99 1.83 -21.68 -3.43
CA ASP A 99 0.98 -22.14 -2.32
C ASP A 99 1.04 -21.19 -1.11
N ASP A 100 1.52 -21.66 0.04
CA ASP A 100 1.64 -20.89 1.28
C ASP A 100 2.97 -20.12 1.42
N TRP A 101 3.78 -20.09 0.37
CA TRP A 101 5.16 -19.60 0.41
C TRP A 101 5.41 -18.44 -0.54
N TRP A 102 6.26 -17.53 -0.10
CA TRP A 102 6.87 -16.52 -0.94
C TRP A 102 8.35 -16.80 -1.11
N LEU A 103 8.81 -16.78 -2.36
CA LEU A 103 10.22 -16.56 -2.65
C LEU A 103 10.48 -15.07 -2.47
N ILE A 104 11.47 -14.73 -1.66
CA ILE A 104 11.82 -13.35 -1.34
C ILE A 104 13.31 -13.12 -1.57
N GLU A 105 13.69 -11.86 -1.77
CA GLU A 105 15.08 -11.42 -1.69
C GLU A 105 15.25 -10.40 -0.56
N THR A 106 16.27 -10.63 0.27
CA THR A 106 16.68 -9.72 1.35
C THR A 106 18.17 -9.80 1.55
N ASN A 107 18.83 -8.67 1.75
CA ASN A 107 20.28 -8.57 1.99
C ASN A 107 21.15 -9.35 0.97
N GLY A 108 20.73 -9.41 -0.30
CA GLY A 108 21.43 -10.11 -1.38
C GLY A 108 21.33 -11.64 -1.32
N LYS A 109 20.40 -12.20 -0.54
CA LYS A 109 20.07 -13.62 -0.50
C LYS A 109 18.62 -13.83 -0.90
N SER A 110 18.35 -14.97 -1.51
CA SER A 110 16.98 -15.40 -1.84
C SER A 110 16.63 -16.68 -1.10
N GLY A 111 15.36 -16.81 -0.73
CA GLY A 111 14.83 -18.00 -0.07
C GLY A 111 13.32 -17.88 0.17
N TRP A 112 12.74 -18.91 0.78
CA TRP A 112 11.30 -19.06 0.94
C TRP A 112 10.85 -18.77 2.36
N VAL A 113 9.74 -18.06 2.49
CA VAL A 113 9.09 -17.77 3.78
C VAL A 113 7.59 -18.08 3.71
N LYS A 114 6.99 -18.50 4.83
CA LYS A 114 5.54 -18.70 4.93
C LYS A 114 4.83 -17.33 4.94
N HIS A 115 4.10 -17.01 3.88
CA HIS A 115 3.46 -15.69 3.75
C HIS A 115 2.35 -15.43 4.77
N GLN A 116 1.83 -16.49 5.41
CA GLN A 116 0.92 -16.44 6.55
C GLN A 116 1.39 -15.48 7.66
N PHE A 117 2.70 -15.37 7.87
CA PHE A 117 3.30 -14.52 8.91
C PHE A 117 3.95 -13.25 8.34
N CYS A 118 3.70 -12.94 7.07
CA CYS A 118 4.26 -11.77 6.42
C CYS A 118 3.25 -10.62 6.39
N LEU A 119 3.77 -9.40 6.55
CA LEU A 119 3.06 -8.19 6.20
C LEU A 119 3.35 -7.84 4.73
N ILE A 120 2.39 -7.21 4.04
CA ILE A 120 2.56 -6.64 2.70
C ILE A 120 2.30 -5.12 2.75
N ASN A 121 3.13 -4.32 2.08
CA ASN A 121 2.94 -2.88 1.98
C ASN A 121 1.77 -2.56 1.03
N LEU A 122 0.65 -2.08 1.57
CA LEU A 122 -0.59 -1.88 0.80
C LEU A 122 -0.43 -1.00 -0.46
N PRO A 123 0.30 0.14 -0.44
CA PRO A 123 0.43 0.99 -1.62
C PRO A 123 1.03 0.29 -2.84
N ASP A 124 1.84 -0.76 -2.62
CA ASP A 124 2.48 -1.50 -3.71
C ASP A 124 1.49 -2.35 -4.50
N VAL A 125 0.35 -2.71 -3.88
CA VAL A 125 -0.59 -3.69 -4.40
C VAL A 125 -2.01 -3.17 -4.58
N ILE A 126 -2.36 -2.04 -3.96
CA ILE A 126 -3.66 -1.37 -4.08
C ILE A 126 -3.47 0.15 -4.23
N PRO A 127 -2.77 0.63 -5.28
CA PRO A 127 -2.42 2.04 -5.43
C PRO A 127 -3.61 2.98 -5.61
N SER A 128 -4.83 2.49 -5.86
CA SER A 128 -6.01 3.34 -5.96
C SER A 128 -6.47 3.91 -4.61
N ILE A 129 -6.02 3.36 -3.47
CA ILE A 129 -6.33 3.89 -2.15
C ILE A 129 -5.56 5.21 -1.91
N ILE A 130 -6.20 6.13 -1.19
CA ILE A 130 -5.50 7.31 -0.66
C ILE A 130 -4.81 6.93 0.65
N TYR A 131 -3.48 6.94 0.66
CA TYR A 131 -2.70 6.73 1.88
C TYR A 131 -2.37 8.07 2.54
N ASN A 132 -2.71 8.20 3.83
CA ASN A 132 -2.51 9.42 4.58
C ASN A 132 -2.12 9.11 6.03
N ASN A 133 -0.97 8.44 6.22
CA ASN A 133 -0.55 8.03 7.56
C ASN A 133 -0.10 9.22 8.42
N THR A 134 -1.07 9.87 9.07
CA THR A 134 -0.87 11.08 9.87
C THR A 134 0.06 10.87 11.05
N ASN A 135 0.18 9.66 11.59
CA ASN A 135 1.08 9.38 12.71
C ASN A 135 2.57 9.52 12.33
N THR A 136 2.89 9.55 11.04
CA THR A 136 4.27 9.75 10.55
C THR A 136 4.69 11.21 10.44
N TYR A 137 3.76 12.17 10.50
CA TYR A 137 4.10 13.60 10.30
C TYR A 137 3.31 14.58 11.17
N SER A 138 2.07 14.29 11.55
CA SER A 138 1.22 15.16 12.38
C SER A 138 0.03 14.37 12.95
N SER A 139 0.31 13.57 13.99
CA SER A 139 -0.67 12.66 14.59
C SER A 139 -1.96 13.37 15.01
N LYS A 140 -3.10 12.71 14.72
CA LYS A 140 -4.44 13.24 14.99
C LYS A 140 -5.05 12.77 16.30
N PHE A 141 -4.35 11.93 17.08
CA PHE A 141 -4.86 11.47 18.37
C PHE A 141 -5.26 12.65 19.25
N VAL A 142 -6.52 12.66 19.67
CA VAL A 142 -7.10 13.59 20.63
C VAL A 142 -8.02 12.80 21.55
N SER A 143 -8.46 13.39 22.67
CA SER A 143 -9.53 12.80 23.47
C SER A 143 -10.44 13.89 24.00
N SER A 144 -11.75 13.71 23.79
CA SER A 144 -12.78 14.71 24.07
C SER A 144 -12.49 16.08 23.42
N GLY A 145 -11.89 16.04 22.22
CA GLY A 145 -11.41 17.19 21.46
C GLY A 145 -10.14 17.86 22.01
N LYS A 146 -9.46 17.28 23.01
CA LYS A 146 -8.25 17.83 23.62
C LYS A 146 -7.01 17.11 23.10
N SER A 147 -5.97 17.89 22.81
CA SER A 147 -4.65 17.36 22.42
C SER A 147 -4.03 16.52 23.53
N LEU A 148 -3.45 15.38 23.15
CA LEU A 148 -2.59 14.56 23.98
C LEU A 148 -1.17 15.16 23.96
N PRO A 149 -0.63 15.62 25.11
CA PRO A 149 0.71 16.17 25.19
C PRO A 149 1.78 15.19 24.68
N GLY A 150 2.66 15.67 23.79
CA GLY A 150 3.72 14.85 23.19
C GLY A 150 3.25 13.90 22.08
N ILE A 151 1.96 13.88 21.75
CA ILE A 151 1.38 13.03 20.70
C ILE A 151 0.74 13.88 19.60
N THR A 152 -0.30 14.67 19.93
CA THR A 152 -1.06 15.40 18.92
C THR A 152 -0.16 16.38 18.17
N GLY A 153 -0.23 16.33 16.84
CA GLY A 153 0.54 17.17 15.94
C GLY A 153 2.01 16.78 15.78
N GLN A 154 2.47 15.70 16.42
CA GLN A 154 3.84 15.20 16.28
C GLN A 154 3.95 14.10 15.21
N ALA A 155 5.13 13.99 14.61
CA ALA A 155 5.56 12.77 13.94
C ALA A 155 5.96 11.75 15.00
N LEU A 156 5.29 10.60 15.04
CA LEU A 156 5.50 9.57 16.05
C LEU A 156 6.57 8.55 15.63
N TYR A 157 6.66 8.27 14.33
CA TYR A 157 7.66 7.37 13.74
C TYR A 157 7.91 7.75 12.26
N LYS A 158 9.00 7.25 11.68
CA LYS A 158 9.22 7.36 10.22
C LYS A 158 8.33 6.32 9.53
N GLY A 159 7.62 6.73 8.48
CA GLY A 159 6.76 5.83 7.71
C GLY A 159 6.36 6.40 6.35
N LYS A 160 7.28 7.15 5.74
CA LYS A 160 7.17 7.66 4.38
C LYS A 160 8.56 7.68 3.75
N THR A 161 8.67 7.16 2.53
CA THR A 161 9.94 7.07 1.79
C THR A 161 9.64 6.98 0.29
N TYR A 162 10.65 7.20 -0.54
CA TYR A 162 10.56 6.94 -1.97
C TYR A 162 10.32 5.46 -2.25
N ASN A 163 9.31 5.19 -3.08
CA ASN A 163 8.91 3.86 -3.50
C ASN A 163 9.22 3.70 -5.00
N GLU A 164 10.21 2.88 -5.35
CA GLU A 164 10.69 2.78 -6.74
C GLU A 164 9.62 2.17 -7.66
N ARG A 165 8.80 1.25 -7.16
CA ARG A 165 7.67 0.67 -7.90
C ARG A 165 6.65 1.71 -8.32
N LEU A 166 6.37 2.69 -7.47
CA LEU A 166 5.35 3.72 -7.71
C LEU A 166 5.93 5.04 -8.26
N ASP A 167 7.26 5.15 -8.35
CA ASP A 167 8.01 6.36 -8.72
C ASP A 167 7.58 7.63 -7.95
N LYS A 168 7.33 7.48 -6.64
CA LYS A 168 6.93 8.61 -5.77
C LYS A 168 7.27 8.38 -4.31
N GLU A 169 7.30 9.47 -3.54
CA GLU A 169 7.26 9.41 -2.09
C GLU A 169 5.92 8.87 -1.61
N GLU A 170 5.92 7.73 -0.93
CA GLU A 170 4.70 7.05 -0.49
C GLU A 170 4.83 6.56 0.96
N TYR A 171 3.68 6.44 1.64
CA TYR A 171 3.61 5.94 3.00
C TYR A 171 3.91 4.44 3.08
N ILE A 172 4.46 4.01 4.22
CA ILE A 172 4.61 2.60 4.57
C ILE A 172 3.36 2.21 5.36
N VAL A 173 2.50 1.40 4.76
CA VAL A 173 1.22 0.97 5.35
C VAL A 173 1.07 -0.54 5.22
N PRO A 174 1.79 -1.32 6.06
CA PRO A 174 1.78 -2.76 5.96
C PRO A 174 0.65 -3.37 6.81
N VAL A 175 0.08 -4.46 6.30
CA VAL A 175 -0.90 -5.31 7.00
C VAL A 175 -0.56 -6.77 6.72
N LEU A 176 -1.09 -7.71 7.50
CA LEU A 176 -0.97 -9.14 7.18
C LEU A 176 -1.46 -9.39 5.75
N TYR A 177 -0.70 -10.19 4.98
CA TYR A 177 -1.01 -10.42 3.57
C TYR A 177 -2.46 -10.85 3.34
N ALA A 178 -2.98 -11.76 4.17
CA ALA A 178 -4.38 -12.21 4.10
C ALA A 178 -5.40 -11.05 4.18
N MET A 179 -5.14 -10.04 5.00
CA MET A 179 -6.03 -8.88 5.17
C MET A 179 -6.04 -7.98 3.93
N SER A 180 -4.93 -7.88 3.20
CA SER A 180 -4.83 -7.01 2.01
C SER A 180 -5.90 -7.33 0.96
N LYS A 181 -6.26 -8.60 0.81
CA LYS A 181 -7.30 -9.08 -0.12
C LYS A 181 -8.69 -8.55 0.25
N LYS A 182 -9.03 -8.50 1.54
CA LYS A 182 -10.29 -7.91 2.01
C LYS A 182 -10.28 -6.38 1.90
N ILE A 183 -9.14 -5.74 2.13
CA ILE A 183 -8.99 -4.29 1.91
C ILE A 183 -9.17 -3.94 0.43
N PHE A 184 -8.61 -4.74 -0.47
CA PHE A 184 -8.82 -4.62 -1.91
C PHE A 184 -10.30 -4.70 -2.26
N LEU A 185 -11.03 -5.71 -1.77
CA LEU A 185 -12.48 -5.82 -1.99
C LEU A 185 -13.25 -4.60 -1.46
N ALA A 186 -12.93 -4.13 -0.25
CA ALA A 186 -13.54 -2.92 0.31
C ALA A 186 -13.28 -1.68 -0.55
N GLN A 187 -12.07 -1.56 -1.11
CA GLN A 187 -11.73 -0.49 -2.04
C GLN A 187 -12.53 -0.62 -3.34
N GLN A 188 -12.69 -1.82 -3.89
CA GLN A 188 -13.50 -2.02 -5.10
C GLN A 188 -14.96 -1.62 -4.87
N PHE A 189 -15.56 -1.99 -3.74
CA PHE A 189 -16.93 -1.54 -3.39
C PHE A 189 -17.02 -0.02 -3.25
N ALA A 190 -16.01 0.64 -2.68
CA ALA A 190 -15.98 2.10 -2.62
C ALA A 190 -15.88 2.73 -4.02
N LEU A 191 -15.03 2.18 -4.89
CA LEU A 191 -14.83 2.67 -6.26
C LEU A 191 -16.09 2.54 -7.13
N GLU A 192 -16.91 1.50 -6.92
CA GLU A 192 -18.21 1.32 -7.60
C GLU A 192 -19.18 2.47 -7.31
N ASP A 193 -19.05 3.11 -6.15
CA ASP A 193 -19.87 4.24 -5.69
C ASP A 193 -19.17 5.61 -5.89
N ASP A 194 -18.14 5.69 -6.73
CA ASP A 194 -17.29 6.88 -6.93
C ASP A 194 -16.67 7.43 -5.62
N ASN A 195 -16.37 6.52 -4.69
CA ASN A 195 -15.65 6.81 -3.45
C ASN A 195 -14.30 6.11 -3.44
N THR A 196 -13.45 6.50 -2.49
CA THR A 196 -12.19 5.81 -2.20
C THR A 196 -11.96 5.74 -0.70
N LEU A 197 -11.32 4.66 -0.26
CA LEU A 197 -10.79 4.58 1.08
C LEU A 197 -9.65 5.60 1.26
N VAL A 198 -9.56 6.14 2.48
CA VAL A 198 -8.43 6.94 2.95
C VAL A 198 -7.83 6.23 4.17
N ILE A 199 -6.70 5.54 4.00
CA ILE A 199 -6.09 4.76 5.08
C ILE A 199 -5.09 5.62 5.84
N TYR A 200 -5.29 5.71 7.15
CA TYR A 200 -4.42 6.46 8.08
C TYR A 200 -3.44 5.56 8.81
N GLU A 201 -3.72 4.27 8.96
CA GLU A 201 -2.78 3.35 9.59
C GLU A 201 -3.11 1.90 9.27
N GLY A 202 -2.06 1.08 9.14
CA GLY A 202 -2.11 -0.38 9.18
C GLY A 202 -1.33 -0.85 10.41
N TYR A 203 -0.11 -1.33 10.22
CA TYR A 203 0.81 -1.58 11.32
C TYR A 203 1.16 -0.30 12.11
N ARG A 204 1.19 -0.41 13.44
CA ARG A 204 1.65 0.62 14.38
C ARG A 204 2.71 0.02 15.31
N PRO A 205 3.92 0.61 15.46
CA PRO A 205 4.90 0.12 16.43
C PRO A 205 4.37 0.11 17.87
N TYR A 206 4.71 -0.92 18.64
CA TYR A 206 4.26 -1.07 20.04
C TYR A 206 4.70 0.09 20.93
N SER A 207 5.92 0.62 20.72
CA SER A 207 6.44 1.77 21.45
C SER A 207 5.56 3.02 21.29
N ILE A 208 4.92 3.18 20.14
CA ILE A 208 4.01 4.29 19.84
C ILE A 208 2.66 4.06 20.50
N GLN A 209 2.13 2.83 20.48
CA GLN A 209 0.93 2.47 21.25
C GLN A 209 1.09 2.84 22.73
N GLN A 210 2.22 2.46 23.34
CA GLN A 210 2.52 2.76 24.75
C GLN A 210 2.68 4.27 25.00
N ALA A 211 3.23 5.03 24.05
CA ALA A 211 3.32 6.49 24.17
C ALA A 211 1.93 7.14 24.19
N VAL A 212 1.02 6.71 23.31
CA VAL A 212 -0.38 7.19 23.28
C VAL A 212 -1.10 6.80 24.58
N VAL A 213 -0.92 5.56 25.06
CA VAL A 213 -1.48 5.08 26.34
C VAL A 213 -1.07 5.98 27.49
N LYS A 214 0.23 6.25 27.61
CA LYS A 214 0.77 7.09 28.67
C LYS A 214 0.24 8.52 28.59
N ALA A 215 0.19 9.10 27.39
CA ALA A 215 -0.28 10.47 27.19
C ALA A 215 -1.78 10.61 27.52
N LEU A 216 -2.62 9.70 27.01
CA LEU A 216 -4.06 9.70 27.31
C LEU A 216 -4.31 9.48 28.80
N SER A 217 -3.65 8.49 29.41
CA SER A 217 -3.80 8.21 30.84
C SER A 217 -3.43 9.43 31.67
N THR A 218 -2.32 10.10 31.34
CA THR A 218 -1.89 11.33 32.03
C THR A 218 -2.93 12.44 31.90
N LEU A 219 -3.43 12.66 30.68
CA LEU A 219 -4.44 13.67 30.40
C LEU A 219 -5.76 13.38 31.12
N ALA A 220 -6.23 12.12 31.12
CA ALA A 220 -7.45 11.71 31.79
C ALA A 220 -7.38 11.92 33.31
N HIS A 221 -6.25 11.64 33.95
CA HIS A 221 -6.08 11.92 35.38
C HIS A 221 -6.14 13.42 35.71
N ALA A 222 -5.64 14.27 34.81
CA ALA A 222 -5.62 15.72 35.00
C ALA A 222 -6.95 16.41 34.61
N ASP A 223 -7.77 15.77 33.76
CA ASP A 223 -8.91 16.40 33.11
C ASP A 223 -10.18 15.54 33.24
N GLN A 224 -11.11 16.00 34.07
CA GLN A 224 -12.37 15.28 34.33
C GLN A 224 -13.22 15.08 33.07
N LYS A 225 -13.17 16.00 32.09
CA LYS A 225 -13.93 15.84 30.84
C LYS A 225 -13.37 14.69 30.02
N VAL A 226 -12.04 14.60 29.94
CA VAL A 226 -11.35 13.50 29.24
C VAL A 226 -11.64 12.17 29.93
N MET A 227 -11.49 12.11 31.26
CA MET A 227 -11.84 10.90 32.03
C MET A 227 -13.29 10.47 31.79
N ALA A 228 -14.24 11.40 31.86
CA ALA A 228 -15.64 11.10 31.60
C ALA A 228 -15.87 10.61 30.16
N GLY A 229 -15.17 11.19 29.18
CA GLY A 229 -15.26 10.81 27.78
C GLY A 229 -14.76 9.40 27.46
N ILE A 230 -13.87 8.83 28.28
CA ILE A 230 -13.33 7.47 28.08
C ILE A 230 -13.80 6.45 29.12
N ASN A 231 -14.48 6.88 30.20
CA ASN A 231 -14.81 6.04 31.34
C ASN A 231 -16.20 6.31 31.93
N SER A 232 -17.20 6.51 31.07
CA SER A 232 -18.61 6.60 31.48
C SER A 232 -19.39 5.38 31.00
N TYR A 233 -20.21 4.81 31.88
CA TYR A 233 -21.07 3.66 31.55
C TYR A 233 -21.87 3.91 30.25
N PRO A 234 -21.98 2.93 29.34
CA PRO A 234 -21.51 1.53 29.45
C PRO A 234 -20.03 1.32 29.10
N TRP A 235 -19.29 2.38 28.84
CA TRP A 235 -17.89 2.35 28.42
C TRP A 235 -16.93 2.41 29.60
N SER A 236 -15.73 1.91 29.35
CA SER A 236 -14.58 1.97 30.25
C SER A 236 -13.32 2.21 29.43
N THR A 237 -12.26 2.70 30.08
CA THR A 237 -11.04 3.20 29.42
C THR A 237 -10.46 2.27 28.35
N PHE A 238 -10.50 0.95 28.57
CA PHE A 238 -9.91 -0.03 27.66
C PHE A 238 -10.51 -0.02 26.23
N TRP A 239 -11.70 0.53 26.05
CA TRP A 239 -12.33 0.64 24.72
C TRP A 239 -11.69 1.72 23.84
N PHE A 240 -11.01 2.70 24.44
CA PHE A 240 -10.37 3.81 23.71
C PHE A 240 -8.85 3.75 23.80
N ILE A 241 -8.31 2.85 24.62
CA ILE A 241 -6.87 2.66 24.74
C ILE A 241 -6.54 1.23 25.20
N ASP A 242 -5.99 0.43 24.29
CA ASP A 242 -5.43 -0.87 24.66
C ASP A 242 -4.03 -0.68 25.26
N THR A 243 -3.82 -1.26 26.44
CA THR A 243 -2.54 -1.23 27.15
C THR A 243 -1.63 -2.40 26.76
N LYS A 244 -2.13 -3.36 25.98
CA LYS A 244 -1.42 -4.54 25.50
C LYS A 244 -1.03 -4.39 24.02
N VAL A 245 -0.57 -5.48 23.41
CA VAL A 245 -0.43 -5.62 21.96
C VAL A 245 -1.79 -5.37 21.33
N SER A 246 -1.92 -4.23 20.66
CA SER A 246 -3.08 -3.82 19.87
C SER A 246 -3.11 -4.58 18.56
N ASN A 247 -4.29 -4.59 17.94
CA ASN A 247 -4.56 -5.28 16.69
C ASN A 247 -3.66 -4.80 15.53
N HIS A 248 -3.25 -3.52 15.57
CA HIS A 248 -2.30 -2.94 14.63
C HIS A 248 -0.90 -3.56 14.72
N GLN A 249 -0.41 -3.93 15.91
CA GLN A 249 0.92 -4.53 16.04
C GLN A 249 0.98 -5.91 15.36
N ILE A 250 -0.12 -6.66 15.40
CA ILE A 250 -0.24 -7.96 14.74
C ILE A 250 -0.44 -7.79 13.22
N GLY A 251 -0.96 -6.65 12.77
CA GLY A 251 -1.17 -6.33 11.36
C GLY A 251 -2.55 -6.74 10.80
N TYR A 252 -3.53 -7.05 11.66
CA TYR A 252 -4.90 -7.41 11.23
C TYR A 252 -5.92 -6.28 11.41
N ALA A 253 -5.46 -5.05 11.57
CA ALA A 253 -6.31 -3.88 11.73
C ALA A 253 -5.89 -2.72 10.82
N ILE A 254 -6.88 -1.90 10.46
CA ILE A 254 -6.69 -0.63 9.77
C ILE A 254 -7.50 0.48 10.41
N ASP A 255 -6.96 1.69 10.35
CA ASP A 255 -7.67 2.94 10.62
C ASP A 255 -7.95 3.63 9.28
N VAL A 256 -9.23 3.81 8.96
CA VAL A 256 -9.67 4.21 7.62
C VAL A 256 -10.83 5.20 7.65
N SER A 257 -10.87 6.11 6.67
CA SER A 257 -11.98 7.00 6.36
C SER A 257 -12.43 6.84 4.91
N LEU A 258 -13.35 7.69 4.47
CA LEU A 258 -13.92 7.68 3.12
C LEU A 258 -13.79 9.06 2.48
N ALA A 259 -13.48 9.08 1.19
CA ALA A 259 -13.50 10.28 0.36
C ALA A 259 -14.32 10.08 -0.90
N LYS A 260 -14.90 11.16 -1.41
CA LYS A 260 -15.50 11.21 -2.73
C LYS A 260 -14.40 11.43 -3.77
N ILE A 261 -14.47 10.70 -4.89
CA ILE A 261 -13.58 10.93 -6.03
C ILE A 261 -14.08 12.15 -6.81
N ASP A 262 -13.19 13.12 -7.03
CA ASP A 262 -13.46 14.30 -7.87
C ASP A 262 -12.85 14.13 -9.27
N SER A 263 -11.68 13.47 -9.38
CA SER A 263 -11.11 13.05 -10.64
C SER A 263 -10.15 11.86 -10.50
N LYS A 264 -10.09 11.03 -11.54
CA LYS A 264 -9.16 9.91 -11.69
C LYS A 264 -8.56 9.91 -13.09
N THR A 265 -7.34 9.38 -13.21
CA THR A 265 -6.67 9.14 -14.49
C THR A 265 -6.24 7.69 -14.57
N GLU A 266 -6.05 7.20 -15.79
CA GLU A 266 -5.32 5.96 -16.01
C GLU A 266 -3.82 6.28 -16.08
N SER A 267 -3.02 5.42 -15.47
CA SER A 267 -1.56 5.44 -15.53
C SER A 267 -1.04 4.00 -15.50
N THR A 268 0.27 3.80 -15.56
CA THR A 268 0.88 2.47 -15.62
C THR A 268 1.97 2.30 -14.58
N ILE A 269 2.05 1.10 -13.99
CA ILE A 269 3.17 0.65 -13.18
C ILE A 269 3.72 -0.61 -13.84
N GLY A 270 4.92 -0.51 -14.42
CA GLY A 270 5.41 -1.51 -15.37
C GLY A 270 4.43 -1.66 -16.53
N ASP A 271 4.04 -2.90 -16.82
CA ASP A 271 3.05 -3.21 -17.87
C ASP A 271 1.59 -3.11 -17.40
N TYR A 272 1.34 -2.79 -16.12
CA TYR A 272 0.00 -2.84 -15.54
C TYR A 272 -0.71 -1.50 -15.55
N LEU A 273 -1.94 -1.48 -16.03
CA LEU A 273 -2.84 -0.34 -15.97
C LEU A 273 -3.37 -0.15 -14.54
N ILE A 274 -3.30 1.08 -14.03
CA ILE A 274 -3.87 1.45 -12.74
C ILE A 274 -4.79 2.66 -12.85
N LYS A 275 -5.72 2.76 -11.90
CA LYS A 275 -6.60 3.92 -11.73
C LYS A 275 -6.03 4.80 -10.62
N GLU A 276 -5.42 5.91 -11.02
CA GLU A 276 -4.87 6.88 -10.09
C GLU A 276 -5.92 7.94 -9.75
N ILE A 277 -6.25 8.05 -8.46
CA ILE A 277 -7.13 9.10 -7.95
C ILE A 277 -6.31 10.38 -7.80
N THR A 278 -6.60 11.38 -8.63
CA THR A 278 -5.82 12.62 -8.72
C THR A 278 -6.41 13.75 -7.88
N LYS A 279 -7.73 13.72 -7.64
CA LYS A 279 -8.43 14.66 -6.77
C LYS A 279 -9.56 13.96 -6.05
N TYR A 280 -9.72 14.30 -4.78
CA TYR A 280 -10.75 13.75 -3.91
C TYR A 280 -11.12 14.78 -2.84
N THR A 281 -12.31 14.59 -2.27
CA THR A 281 -12.81 15.35 -1.13
C THR A 281 -13.15 14.37 0.00
N GLU A 282 -12.38 14.39 1.08
CA GLU A 282 -12.67 13.58 2.27
C GLU A 282 -14.05 13.95 2.85
N TYR A 283 -14.85 12.94 3.19
CA TYR A 283 -16.13 13.17 3.83
C TYR A 283 -15.96 13.66 5.26
N LYS A 284 -16.91 14.48 5.72
CA LYS A 284 -17.04 14.75 7.15
C LYS A 284 -17.56 13.48 7.84
N MET A 285 -16.73 12.90 8.69
CA MET A 285 -17.06 11.75 9.53
C MET A 285 -17.64 12.20 10.89
N PRO A 286 -18.17 11.30 11.74
CA PRO A 286 -18.79 11.66 13.03
C PRO A 286 -17.87 12.52 13.90
N THR A 287 -16.57 12.19 13.91
CA THR A 287 -15.50 12.96 14.55
C THR A 287 -14.31 13.09 13.59
N PRO A 288 -13.28 13.88 13.91
CA PRO A 288 -11.96 13.67 13.34
C PRO A 288 -11.47 12.23 13.58
N ILE A 289 -10.62 11.74 12.68
CA ILE A 289 -9.92 10.45 12.84
C ILE A 289 -9.13 10.45 14.18
N HIS A 290 -9.07 9.29 14.85
CA HIS A 290 -8.33 9.11 16.11
C HIS A 290 -8.82 9.92 17.32
N GLU A 291 -10.12 10.24 17.39
CA GLU A 291 -10.75 10.82 18.58
C GLU A 291 -11.02 9.76 19.66
N LEU A 292 -10.13 9.63 20.65
CA LEU A 292 -10.22 8.62 21.70
C LEU A 292 -11.25 9.01 22.78
N SER A 293 -12.54 8.97 22.46
CA SER A 293 -13.64 9.12 23.41
C SER A 293 -14.94 8.55 22.88
N MET A 294 -15.97 8.45 23.73
CA MET A 294 -17.30 7.99 23.33
C MET A 294 -17.91 8.75 22.14
N ALA A 295 -17.42 9.95 21.81
CA ALA A 295 -17.87 10.69 20.63
C ALA A 295 -17.56 9.96 19.31
N SER A 296 -16.55 9.07 19.28
CA SER A 296 -16.21 8.28 18.10
C SER A 296 -16.92 6.94 18.02
N ALA A 297 -17.75 6.60 19.01
CA ALA A 297 -18.33 5.26 19.12
C ALA A 297 -19.20 4.93 17.91
N THR A 298 -19.01 3.71 17.38
CA THR A 298 -19.81 3.16 16.30
C THR A 298 -21.19 2.76 16.78
N PHE A 299 -21.27 2.22 18.00
CA PHE A 299 -22.49 1.70 18.60
C PHE A 299 -22.78 2.40 19.93
N THR A 300 -24.03 2.33 20.40
CA THR A 300 -24.42 2.93 21.69
C THR A 300 -23.87 2.18 22.91
N ALA A 301 -23.39 0.95 22.71
CA ALA A 301 -22.85 0.10 23.76
C ALA A 301 -21.73 -0.79 23.22
N PRO A 302 -20.82 -1.26 24.08
CA PRO A 302 -19.72 -2.09 23.62
C PRO A 302 -20.17 -3.45 23.07
N VAL A 303 -19.44 -3.91 22.05
CA VAL A 303 -19.54 -5.26 21.48
C VAL A 303 -18.16 -5.87 21.33
N SER A 304 -18.06 -7.20 21.44
CA SER A 304 -16.77 -7.89 21.40
C SER A 304 -16.06 -7.68 20.07
N ALA A 305 -14.86 -7.09 20.11
CA ALA A 305 -13.98 -6.95 18.95
C ALA A 305 -13.48 -8.29 18.39
N LYS A 306 -13.72 -9.41 19.10
CA LYS A 306 -13.35 -10.77 18.68
C LYS A 306 -14.53 -11.59 18.16
N SER A 307 -15.74 -11.03 18.12
CA SER A 307 -16.90 -11.71 17.56
C SER A 307 -17.16 -11.23 16.13
N PRO A 308 -17.23 -12.15 15.14
CA PRO A 308 -17.55 -11.77 13.77
C PRO A 308 -19.02 -11.31 13.59
N THR A 309 -19.88 -11.50 14.60
CA THR A 309 -21.33 -11.31 14.45
C THR A 309 -22.01 -10.49 15.54
N ASP A 310 -21.38 -10.24 16.69
CA ASP A 310 -22.03 -9.50 17.80
C ASP A 310 -22.45 -8.09 17.38
N TRP A 311 -21.62 -7.42 16.58
CA TRP A 311 -21.89 -6.07 16.06
C TRP A 311 -23.16 -6.00 15.21
N LYS A 312 -23.57 -7.10 14.55
CA LYS A 312 -24.79 -7.14 13.71
C LYS A 312 -26.08 -6.95 14.50
N LYS A 313 -26.03 -7.15 15.83
CA LYS A 313 -27.17 -6.96 16.75
C LYS A 313 -27.05 -5.66 17.55
N ALA A 314 -25.96 -4.91 17.37
CA ALA A 314 -25.72 -3.68 18.08
C ALA A 314 -26.62 -2.56 17.55
N ILE A 315 -26.85 -1.56 18.40
CA ILE A 315 -27.55 -0.34 18.03
C ILE A 315 -26.49 0.69 17.63
N LEU A 316 -26.55 1.18 16.39
CA LEU A 316 -25.67 2.24 15.90
C LEU A 316 -25.82 3.50 16.75
N ASP A 317 -24.70 4.18 17.00
CA ASP A 317 -24.74 5.48 17.63
C ASP A 317 -25.49 6.49 16.73
N PRO A 318 -26.37 7.36 17.28
CA PRO A 318 -27.08 8.36 16.48
C PRO A 318 -26.18 9.30 15.66
N ASP A 319 -24.92 9.51 16.07
CA ASP A 319 -23.97 10.36 15.37
C ASP A 319 -23.28 9.66 14.18
N MET A 320 -23.51 8.35 13.97
CA MET A 320 -23.06 7.60 12.79
C MET A 320 -23.73 8.14 11.52
N ASN A 321 -23.01 9.03 10.85
CA ASN A 321 -23.49 9.71 9.65
C ASN A 321 -23.39 8.82 8.39
N LYS A 322 -24.02 9.26 7.30
CA LYS A 322 -24.12 8.48 6.06
C LYS A 322 -22.74 8.01 5.52
N PRO A 323 -21.71 8.85 5.42
CA PRO A 323 -20.38 8.39 4.99
C PRO A 323 -19.77 7.30 5.89
N ALA A 324 -19.92 7.40 7.22
CA ALA A 324 -19.43 6.36 8.13
C ALA A 324 -20.21 5.04 7.99
N LEU A 325 -21.51 5.10 7.70
CA LEU A 325 -22.31 3.91 7.41
C LEU A 325 -21.90 3.25 6.09
N LEU A 326 -21.60 4.03 5.05
CA LEU A 326 -21.07 3.51 3.78
C LEU A 326 -19.71 2.85 3.97
N LEU A 327 -18.80 3.52 4.68
CA LEU A 327 -17.50 2.96 5.03
C LEU A 327 -17.65 1.61 5.76
N GLN A 328 -18.50 1.57 6.79
CA GLN A 328 -18.78 0.34 7.52
C GLN A 328 -19.30 -0.75 6.59
N MET A 329 -20.26 -0.44 5.71
CA MET A 329 -20.81 -1.38 4.73
C MET A 329 -19.72 -1.95 3.83
N TYR A 330 -18.91 -1.11 3.17
CA TYR A 330 -17.82 -1.57 2.29
C TYR A 330 -16.85 -2.51 3.01
N CYS A 331 -16.42 -2.13 4.22
CA CYS A 331 -15.53 -2.96 5.01
C CYS A 331 -16.19 -4.27 5.45
N THR A 332 -17.45 -4.24 5.92
CA THR A 332 -18.13 -5.44 6.41
C THR A 332 -18.55 -6.39 5.31
N ASP A 333 -18.92 -5.88 4.14
CA ASP A 333 -19.25 -6.69 2.96
C ASP A 333 -17.99 -7.37 2.42
N ALA A 334 -16.81 -6.75 2.59
CA ALA A 334 -15.51 -7.35 2.32
C ALA A 334 -15.03 -8.34 3.41
N GLY A 335 -15.81 -8.53 4.48
CA GLY A 335 -15.50 -9.48 5.55
C GLY A 335 -14.59 -8.93 6.67
N LEU A 336 -14.42 -7.61 6.76
CA LEU A 336 -13.84 -6.96 7.94
C LEU A 336 -14.90 -6.74 9.02
N THR A 337 -14.47 -6.44 10.25
CA THR A 337 -15.35 -6.26 11.41
C THR A 337 -15.09 -4.91 12.09
N PRO A 338 -16.12 -4.11 12.41
CA PRO A 338 -15.94 -2.81 13.03
C PRO A 338 -15.56 -2.93 14.52
N LEU A 339 -14.80 -1.97 15.03
CA LEU A 339 -14.63 -1.77 16.46
C LEU A 339 -15.80 -0.96 17.04
N ALA A 340 -16.23 -1.30 18.25
CA ALA A 340 -17.42 -0.71 18.85
C ALA A 340 -17.26 0.78 19.20
N SER A 341 -16.06 1.16 19.63
CA SER A 341 -15.70 2.49 20.14
C SER A 341 -15.17 3.45 19.08
N GLU A 342 -14.92 2.98 17.87
CA GLU A 342 -14.17 3.74 16.86
C GLU A 342 -14.76 3.48 15.47
N TRP A 343 -15.41 4.50 14.90
CA TRP A 343 -16.07 4.39 13.58
C TRP A 343 -15.09 4.11 12.43
N TRP A 344 -13.80 4.37 12.62
CA TRP A 344 -12.75 4.21 11.61
C TRP A 344 -11.98 2.88 11.68
N HIS A 345 -12.10 2.14 12.78
CA HIS A 345 -11.25 0.97 13.05
C HIS A 345 -11.94 -0.31 12.58
N PHE A 346 -11.26 -1.06 11.73
CA PHE A 346 -11.73 -2.35 11.23
C PHE A 346 -10.68 -3.45 11.43
N ASN A 347 -11.16 -4.64 11.82
CA ASN A 347 -10.33 -5.83 12.04
C ASN A 347 -10.62 -6.93 11.03
N ASP A 348 -9.60 -7.69 10.66
CA ASP A 348 -9.73 -8.98 10.00
C ASP A 348 -9.51 -10.14 10.99
N LEU A 349 -10.61 -10.72 11.46
CA LEU A 349 -10.56 -11.84 12.41
C LEU A 349 -10.04 -13.12 11.79
N ASP A 350 -10.17 -13.32 10.47
CA ASP A 350 -9.64 -14.51 9.80
C ASP A 350 -8.11 -14.44 9.73
N ALA A 351 -7.56 -13.26 9.41
CA ALA A 351 -6.12 -13.01 9.47
C ALA A 351 -5.57 -13.14 10.90
N LEU A 352 -6.29 -12.69 11.92
CA LEU A 352 -5.91 -12.94 13.32
C LEU A 352 -5.88 -14.45 13.63
N ASN A 353 -6.92 -15.17 13.22
CA ASN A 353 -7.04 -16.60 13.49
C ASN A 353 -5.91 -17.38 12.82
N SER A 354 -5.48 -16.99 11.61
CA SER A 354 -4.38 -17.66 10.92
C SER A 354 -3.05 -17.52 11.65
N VAL A 355 -2.78 -16.40 12.33
CA VAL A 355 -1.50 -16.20 13.05
C VAL A 355 -1.59 -16.52 14.55
N THR A 356 -2.72 -17.06 15.01
CA THR A 356 -2.93 -17.32 16.44
C THR A 356 -1.93 -18.34 16.97
N GLY A 357 -1.25 -17.96 18.06
CA GLY A 357 -0.20 -18.77 18.69
C GLY A 357 1.22 -18.38 18.26
N ASN A 358 1.38 -17.63 17.17
CA ASN A 358 2.65 -17.10 16.72
C ASN A 358 2.46 -15.75 15.99
N SER A 359 2.04 -14.74 16.74
CA SER A 359 1.69 -13.42 16.21
C SER A 359 2.71 -12.36 16.61
N SER A 360 2.85 -11.33 15.79
CA SER A 360 3.72 -10.18 16.07
C SER A 360 3.39 -9.49 17.41
N ASP A 361 4.42 -9.01 18.10
CA ASP A 361 4.29 -8.14 19.26
C ASP A 361 4.44 -6.64 18.90
N GLY A 362 4.82 -6.35 17.65
CA GLY A 362 5.06 -5.01 17.12
C GLY A 362 6.28 -4.29 17.71
N SER A 363 7.28 -5.02 18.23
CA SER A 363 8.51 -4.45 18.82
C SER A 363 9.54 -3.97 17.79
N TYR A 364 9.11 -3.50 16.61
CA TYR A 364 9.97 -3.02 15.52
C TYR A 364 9.40 -1.75 14.86
N ILE A 365 10.19 -1.12 13.99
CA ILE A 365 9.78 0.04 13.18
C ILE A 365 10.07 -0.28 11.73
N LEU A 366 9.10 -0.02 10.86
CA LEU A 366 9.22 -0.21 9.42
C LEU A 366 9.49 1.14 8.78
N SER A 367 10.72 1.35 8.31
CA SER A 367 11.15 2.65 7.76
C SER A 367 11.72 2.58 6.35
N GLU A 368 11.79 1.38 5.76
CA GLU A 368 12.37 1.12 4.46
C GLU A 368 11.36 0.38 3.58
N VAL A 369 11.43 0.61 2.27
CA VAL A 369 10.71 -0.14 1.25
C VAL A 369 11.73 -0.74 0.30
N HIS A 370 11.41 -1.91 -0.25
CA HIS A 370 12.22 -2.68 -1.19
C HIS A 370 11.48 -2.87 -2.53
N SER A 371 10.42 -2.10 -2.74
CA SER A 371 9.50 -2.28 -3.85
C SER A 371 10.17 -1.94 -5.16
N VAL A 372 10.05 -2.83 -6.14
CA VAL A 372 10.51 -2.63 -7.51
C VAL A 372 9.35 -2.81 -8.47
N ILE A 373 9.53 -2.32 -9.70
CA ILE A 373 8.55 -2.51 -10.77
C ILE A 373 8.38 -4.03 -10.99
N PRO A 374 7.14 -4.54 -11.04
CA PRO A 374 6.88 -5.95 -11.31
C PRO A 374 7.45 -6.35 -12.69
N LEU A 375 7.97 -7.57 -12.80
CA LEU A 375 8.73 -8.04 -13.96
C LEU A 375 7.86 -8.47 -15.16
#